data_AF-A0A0J5GKV6-F1
#
_entry.id   AF-A0A0J5GKV6-F1
#
_cell.length_a   1.000
_cell.length_b   1.000
_cell.length_c   1.000
_cell.angle_alpha   90.00
_cell.angle_beta   90.00
_cell.angle_gamma   90.00
#
_symmetry.space_group_name_H-M   'P 1'
#
loop_
_entity.id
_entity.type
_entity.pdbx_description
1 polymer ?
#
loop_
_entity_poly.entity_id
_entity_poly.type
_entity_poly.pdbx_seq_one_letter_code
_entity_poly.pdbx_strand_id
1 'polypeptide(L)' 'DIMPTHAHVNPLWVLAYDDFPLESIFGKQKWQQFAKEKDAWYLFYHDYKYRAIKWDDEGQVSESVDRKQYAYLT' A
#
# COMPACT_ATOMS: atom_id res chain seq x y z
N ASP A 1 10.07 3.47 -3.06
CA ASP A 1 8.76 3.17 -2.46
C ASP A 1 8.45 1.71 -2.63
N ILE A 2 8.46 0.90 -1.57
CA ILE A 2 8.26 -0.55 -1.70
C ILE A 2 6.79 -0.95 -1.92
N MET A 3 5.83 -0.06 -1.64
CA MET A 3 4.41 -0.27 -1.89
C MET A 3 3.72 1.06 -2.21
N PRO A 4 3.89 1.59 -3.43
CA PRO A 4 3.48 2.97 -3.77
C PRO A 4 1.96 3.18 -3.73
N THR A 5 1.18 2.15 -4.07
CA THR A 5 -0.29 2.19 -4.12
C THR A 5 -0.88 0.88 -3.59
N HIS A 6 -2.17 0.85 -3.28
CA HIS A 6 -2.88 -0.33 -2.82
C HIS A 6 -2.84 -1.48 -3.83
N ALA A 7 -2.73 -1.18 -5.13
CA ALA A 7 -2.60 -2.19 -6.17
C ALA A 7 -1.31 -3.02 -6.03
N HIS A 8 -0.29 -2.51 -5.34
CA HIS A 8 0.98 -3.19 -5.13
C HIS A 8 0.98 -4.06 -3.85
N VAL A 9 -0.19 -4.43 -3.33
CA VAL A 9 -0.30 -5.25 -2.11
C VAL A 9 0.36 -6.62 -2.27
N ASN A 10 0.35 -7.23 -3.46
CA ASN A 10 1.09 -8.47 -3.68
C ASN A 10 2.61 -8.22 -3.51
N PRO A 11 3.32 -8.91 -2.60
CA PRO A 11 4.75 -8.70 -2.38
C PRO A 11 5.59 -8.78 -3.66
N LEU A 12 5.22 -9.64 -4.60
CA LEU A 12 5.94 -9.85 -5.86
C LEU A 12 5.74 -8.73 -6.87
N TRP A 13 4.74 -7.86 -6.67
CA TRP A 13 4.47 -6.72 -7.54
C TRP A 13 5.30 -5.52 -7.05
N VAL A 14 6.57 -5.52 -7.44
CA VAL A 14 7.52 -4.43 -7.23
C VAL A 14 7.65 -3.57 -8.48
N LEU A 15 8.19 -2.36 -8.32
CA LEU A 15 8.41 -1.46 -9.45
C LEU A 15 9.67 -1.87 -10.21
N ALA A 16 9.70 -1.60 -11.52
CA ALA A 16 10.93 -1.68 -12.31
C ALA A 16 11.96 -0.58 -11.91
N TYR A 17 11.55 0.38 -11.07
CA TYR A 17 12.40 1.43 -10.52
C TYR A 17 13.18 0.99 -9.26
N ASP A 18 12.86 -0.17 -8.68
CA ASP A 18 13.55 -0.65 -7.48
C ASP A 18 14.91 -1.22 -7.88
N ASP A 19 16.00 -0.59 -7.45
CA ASP A 19 17.38 -1.06 -7.71
C ASP A 19 17.66 -2.44 -7.06
N PHE A 20 16.97 -2.74 -5.95
CA PHE A 20 17.11 -3.96 -5.16
C PHE A 20 15.74 -4.66 -5.00
N PRO A 21 15.19 -5.27 -6.07
CA PRO A 21 13.81 -5.78 -6.06
C PRO A 21 13.60 -6.91 -5.04
N LEU A 22 14.63 -7.72 -4.77
CA LEU A 22 14.55 -8.76 -3.74
C LEU A 22 14.45 -8.16 -2.33
N GLU A 23 15.17 -7.07 -2.04
CA GLU A 23 15.04 -6.37 -0.75
C GLU A 23 13.66 -5.73 -0.60
N SER A 24 13.10 -5.16 -1.68
CA SER A 24 11.72 -4.67 -1.67
C SER A 24 10.71 -5.78 -1.36
N ILE A 25 10.84 -6.96 -1.98
CA ILE A 25 9.96 -8.11 -1.71
C ILE A 25 10.04 -8.50 -0.23
N PHE A 26 11.24 -8.67 0.33
CA PHE A 26 11.42 -9.04 1.74
C PHE A 26 10.90 -7.95 2.68
N GLY A 27 11.13 -6.68 2.35
CA GLY A 27 10.58 -5.54 3.08
C GLY A 27 9.06 -5.57 3.13
N LYS A 28 8.40 -5.77 1.98
CA LYS A 28 6.93 -5.85 1.91
C LYS A 28 6.39 -6.98 2.79
N GLN A 29 6.96 -8.18 2.69
CA GLN A 29 6.52 -9.33 3.50
C GLN A 29 6.65 -9.04 5.00
N LYS A 30 7.80 -8.51 5.43
CA LYS A 30 8.04 -8.12 6.83
C LYS A 30 7.01 -7.11 7.33
N TRP A 31 6.82 -6.02 6.58
CA TRP A 31 5.95 -4.93 7.02
C TRP A 31 4.47 -5.28 6.93
N GLN A 32 4.07 -6.12 5.97
CA GLN A 32 2.69 -6.60 5.89
C GLN A 32 2.35 -7.55 7.03
N GLN A 33 3.27 -8.45 7.41
CA GLN A 33 3.09 -9.28 8.58
C GLN A 33 2.96 -8.43 9.85
N PHE A 34 3.84 -7.45 10.03
CA PHE A 34 3.75 -6.51 11.15
C PHE A 34 2.42 -5.75 11.16
N ALA A 35 1.97 -5.25 10.01
CA ALA A 35 0.73 -4.50 9.91
C ALA A 35 -0.49 -5.37 10.23
N LYS A 36 -0.51 -6.63 9.79
CA LYS A 36 -1.54 -7.60 10.17
C LYS A 36 -1.56 -7.83 11.68
N GLU A 37 -0.41 -8.10 12.29
CA GLU A 37 -0.29 -8.33 13.74
C GLU A 37 -0.70 -7.13 14.61
N LYS A 38 -0.59 -5.92 14.05
CA LYS A 38 -0.86 -4.66 14.76
C LYS A 38 -2.18 -4.01 14.36
N ASP A 39 -2.97 -4.66 13.50
CA ASP A 39 -4.20 -4.09 12.98
C ASP A 39 -3.97 -2.67 12.42
N ALA A 40 -2.87 -2.52 11.66
CA ALA A 40 -2.31 -1.22 11.31
C ALA A 40 -2.90 -0.64 10.03
N TRP A 41 -2.94 0.69 9.98
CA TRP A 41 -3.23 1.46 8.78
C TRP A 41 -2.02 1.53 7.85
N TYR A 42 -2.27 1.33 6.56
CA TYR A 42 -1.32 1.63 5.49
C TYR A 42 -1.63 3.02 4.96
N LEU A 43 -0.61 3.88 4.92
CA LEU A 43 -0.73 5.23 4.41
C LEU A 43 -0.09 5.31 3.02
N PHE A 44 -0.78 5.96 2.09
CA PHE A 44 -0.35 6.04 0.70
C PHE A 44 -0.11 7.47 0.24
N TYR A 45 1.07 7.69 -0.37
CA TYR A 45 1.42 8.95 -1.01
C TYR A 45 1.05 8.98 -2.50
N HIS A 46 1.30 7.88 -3.24
CA HIS A 46 1.09 7.81 -4.69
C HIS A 46 -0.25 7.23 -5.12
N ASP A 47 -1.04 6.71 -4.18
CA ASP A 47 -2.34 6.13 -4.51
C ASP A 47 -3.33 7.19 -4.98
N TYR A 48 -4.04 6.90 -6.08
CA TYR A 48 -4.97 7.83 -6.71
C TYR A 48 -6.32 7.90 -5.98
N LYS A 49 -6.70 6.80 -5.29
CA LYS A 49 -8.02 6.62 -4.69
C LYS A 49 -7.96 6.75 -3.18
N TYR A 50 -6.97 6.17 -2.51
CA TYR A 50 -6.92 6.09 -1.07
C TYR A 50 -5.77 6.90 -0.46
N ARG A 51 -6.01 7.54 0.68
CA ARG A 51 -4.96 8.07 1.58
C ARG A 51 -4.51 7.03 2.57
N ALA A 52 -5.45 6.21 3.04
CA ALA A 52 -5.16 5.16 3.99
C ALA A 52 -6.10 3.96 3.77
N ILE A 53 -5.59 2.75 4.01
CA ILE A 53 -6.37 1.50 3.98
C ILE A 53 -5.98 0.65 5.18
N LYS A 54 -6.96 -0.07 5.70
CA LYS A 54 -6.76 -1.17 6.65
C LYS A 54 -7.37 -2.44 6.06
N TRP A 55 -6.68 -3.56 6.25
CA TRP A 55 -7.15 -4.86 5.81
C TRP A 55 -7.60 -5.70 7.00
N ASP A 56 -8.61 -6.53 6.80
CA ASP A 56 -8.97 -7.57 7.75
C ASP A 56 -8.10 -8.84 7.58
N ASP A 57 -8.37 -9.83 8.42
CA ASP A 57 -7.64 -11.10 8.43
C ASP A 57 -7.81 -11.93 7.14
N GLU A 58 -8.89 -11.69 6.39
CA GLU A 58 -9.19 -12.32 5.10
C GLU A 58 -8.56 -11.58 3.91
N GLY A 59 -7.88 -10.46 4.18
CA GLY A 59 -7.25 -9.63 3.15
C GLY A 59 -8.23 -8.75 2.38
N GLN A 60 -9.43 -8.51 2.92
CA GLN A 60 -10.37 -7.53 2.38
C GLN A 60 -10.14 -6.16 3.03
N VAL A 61 -10.52 -5.10 2.33
CA VAL A 61 -10.45 -3.74 2.89
C VAL A 61 -11.56 -3.56 3.92
N SER A 62 -11.18 -3.42 5.19
CA SER A 62 -12.12 -3.23 6.31
C SER A 62 -12.42 -1.76 6.56
N GLU A 63 -11.40 -0.90 6.46
CA GLU A 63 -11.51 0.55 6.62
C GLU A 63 -10.67 1.27 5.57
N SER A 64 -11.14 2.45 5.12
CA SER A 64 -10.38 3.26 4.16
C SER A 64 -10.65 4.75 4.33
N VAL A 65 -9.67 5.56 3.92
CA VAL A 65 -9.79 7.02 3.80
C VAL A 65 -9.56 7.39 2.35
N ASP A 66 -10.57 7.94 1.68
CA ASP A 66 -10.45 8.35 0.28
C ASP A 66 -9.57 9.59 0.12
N ARG A 67 -8.84 9.63 -1.00
CA ARG A 67 -8.08 10.79 -1.45
C ARG A 67 -9.03 11.81 -2.04
N LYS A 68 -9.07 13.01 -1.44
CA LYS A 68 -9.69 14.17 -2.07
C LYS A 68 -8.99 14.46 -3.40
N GLN A 69 -9.74 14.33 -4.48
CA GLN A 69 -9.32 14.77 -5.81
C GLN A 69 -9.74 16.23 -5.99
N TYR A 70 -8.81 17.05 -6.49
CA TYR A 70 -9.11 18.42 -6.88
C TYR A 70 -9.28 18.44 -8.39
N ALA A 71 -10.43 18.90 -8.86
CA ALA A 71 -10.58 19.20 -10.28
C ALA A 71 -9.66 20.37 -10.62
N TYR A 72 -8.88 20.23 -11.68
CA TYR A 72 -8.26 21.40 -12.30
C TYR A 72 -9.40 22.22 -12.92
N LEU A 73 -9.60 23.43 -12.41
CA LEU A 73 -10.42 24.42 -13.10
C LEU A 73 -9.65 24.82 -14.35
N THR A 74 -9.95 24.16 -15.47
CA THR A 74 -9.55 24.59 -16.83
C THR A 74 -10.42 25.74 -17.27
#